data_AF-A0A4Q3HHD3-F1
#
_entry.id   AF-A0A4Q3HHD3-F1
#
_cell.length_a   1.000
_cell.length_b   1.000
_cell.length_c   1.000
_cell.angle_alpha   90.00
_cell.angle_beta   90.00
_cell.angle_gamma   90.00
#
_symmetry.space_group_name_H-M   'P 1'
#
loop_
_entity.id
_entity.type
_entity.pdbx_description
1 polymer ?
#
loop_
_entity_poly.entity_id
_entity_poly.type
_entity_poly.pdbx_seq_one_letter_code
_entity_poly.pdbx_strand_id
1 'polypeptide(L)' 'MDTLTRMRAFIDVVEAEGFSAAARRTGRSKALLSKYVRELEDDLGALLL' A
#
# COMPACT_ATOMS: atom_id res chain seq x y z
N MET A 1 -2.46 9.41 -8.00
CA MET A 1 -2.44 9.59 -6.53
C MET A 1 -1.12 10.25 -6.19
N ASP A 2 -1.05 11.07 -5.15
CA ASP A 2 0.23 11.66 -4.71
C ASP A 2 1.09 10.62 -3.95
N THR A 3 2.37 10.93 -3.79
CA THR A 3 3.34 10.04 -3.12
C THR A 3 3.01 9.79 -1.65
N LEU A 4 2.48 10.78 -0.90
CA LEU A 4 2.15 10.59 0.52
C LEU A 4 1.03 9.57 0.70
N THR A 5 0.04 9.56 -0.19
CA THR A 5 -1.00 8.53 -0.15
C THR A 5 -0.42 7.14 -0.35
N ARG A 6 0.50 6.98 -1.32
CA ARG A 6 1.13 5.69 -1.60
C ARG A 6 2.01 5.22 -0.42
N MET A 7 2.75 6.14 0.19
CA MET A 7 3.49 5.85 1.43
C MET A 7 2.57 5.44 2.58
N ARG A 8 1.42 6.12 2.76
CA ARG A 8 0.41 5.72 3.76
C ARG A 8 -0.13 4.32 3.48
N ALA A 9 -0.40 3.99 2.21
CA ALA A 9 -0.87 2.68 1.82
C ALA A 9 0.15 1.57 2.16
N PHE A 10 1.44 1.82 1.93
CA PHE A 10 2.52 0.92 2.35
C PHE A 10 2.55 0.73 3.88
N ILE A 11 2.52 1.81 4.65
CA ILE A 11 2.49 1.76 6.13
C ILE A 11 1.28 0.95 6.61
N ASP A 12 0.09 1.21 6.04
CA ASP A 12 -1.13 0.47 6.38
C ASP A 12 -1.00 -1.04 6.13
N VAL A 13 -0.32 -1.43 5.06
CA VAL A 13 -0.08 -2.84 4.72
C VAL A 13 0.91 -3.50 5.68
N VAL A 14 2.01 -2.81 6.02
CA VAL A 14 3.01 -3.31 6.96
C VAL A 14 2.42 -3.46 8.36
N GLU A 15 1.75 -2.42 8.88
CA GLU A 15 1.18 -2.43 10.22
C GLU A 15 0.02 -3.43 10.38
N ALA A 16 -0.66 -3.77 9.29
CA ALA A 16 -1.71 -4.78 9.30
C ALA A 16 -1.21 -6.18 8.91
N GLU A 17 0.10 -6.34 8.66
CA GLU A 17 0.73 -7.60 8.24
C GLU A 17 0.10 -8.22 6.97
N GLY A 18 -0.35 -7.35 6.04
CA GLY A 18 -0.77 -7.78 4.71
C GLY A 18 -1.97 -7.01 4.13
N PHE A 19 -2.09 -7.09 2.81
CA PHE A 19 -3.07 -6.32 2.03
C PHE A 19 -4.53 -6.57 2.42
N SER A 20 -4.90 -7.82 2.72
CA SER A 20 -6.28 -8.17 3.08
C SER A 20 -6.67 -7.63 4.46
N ALA A 21 -5.73 -7.62 5.40
CA ALA A 21 -5.94 -7.07 6.74
C ALA A 21 -5.99 -5.53 6.69
N ALA A 22 -5.07 -4.91 5.94
CA ALA A 22 -5.06 -3.47 5.71
C ALA A 22 -6.34 -2.96 5.04
N ALA A 23 -6.86 -3.71 4.05
CA ALA A 23 -8.13 -3.40 3.39
C ALA A 23 -9.30 -3.35 4.39
N ARG A 24 -9.39 -4.35 5.29
CA ARG A 24 -10.41 -4.38 6.35
C ARG A 24 -10.25 -3.24 7.35
N ARG A 25 -9.00 -2.92 7.74
CA ARG A 25 -8.69 -1.86 8.72
C ARG A 25 -8.98 -0.45 8.19
N THR A 26 -8.69 -0.21 6.92
CA THR A 26 -8.75 1.13 6.30
C THR A 26 -10.04 1.39 5.53
N GLY A 27 -10.89 0.38 5.32
CA GLY A 27 -12.09 0.48 4.48
C GLY A 27 -11.80 0.60 2.98
N ARG A 28 -10.56 0.36 2.55
CA ARG A 28 -10.13 0.39 1.14
C ARG A 28 -10.14 -1.01 0.55
N SER A 29 -10.19 -1.13 -0.77
CA SER A 29 -10.07 -2.44 -1.42
C SER A 29 -8.63 -2.96 -1.41
N LYS A 30 -8.46 -4.28 -1.30
CA LYS A 30 -7.16 -4.95 -1.43
C LYS A 30 -6.44 -4.57 -2.73
N ALA A 31 -7.19 -4.54 -3.84
CA ALA A 31 -6.66 -4.18 -5.15
C ALA A 31 -6.13 -2.75 -5.20
N LEU A 32 -6.80 -1.80 -4.53
CA LEU A 32 -6.35 -0.42 -4.47
C LEU A 32 -5.04 -0.28 -3.69
N LEU A 33 -4.95 -0.93 -2.52
CA LEU A 33 -3.73 -0.93 -1.70
C LEU A 33 -2.56 -1.58 -2.44
N SER A 34 -2.79 -2.72 -3.10
CA SER A 34 -1.78 -3.40 -3.92
C SER A 34 -1.29 -2.52 -5.07
N LYS A 35 -2.20 -1.81 -5.75
CA LYS A 35 -1.85 -0.86 -6.80
C LYS A 35 -0.97 0.27 -6.27
N TYR A 36 -1.34 0.87 -5.15
CA TYR A 36 -0.59 2.00 -4.58
C TYR A 36 0.80 1.60 -4.09
N VAL A 37 0.96 0.42 -3.50
CA VAL A 37 2.29 -0.08 -3.10
C VAL A 37 3.14 -0.36 -4.34
N ARG A 38 2.60 -1.01 -5.37
CA ARG A 38 3.36 -1.24 -6.62
C ARG A 38 3.78 0.06 -7.29
N GLU A 39 2.89 1.05 -7.39
CA GLU A 39 3.23 2.36 -7.92
C GLU A 39 4.31 3.07 -7.07
N LEU A 40 4.38 2.81 -5.75
CA LEU A 40 5.45 3.33 -4.90
C LEU A 40 6.79 2.65 -5.18
N GLU A 41 6.76 1.31 -5.28
CA GLU A 41 7.94 0.49 -5.59
C GLU A 41 8.54 0.85 -6.96
N ASP A 42 7.68 1.06 -7.96
CA ASP A 42 8.09 1.47 -9.31
C ASP A 42 8.78 2.85 -9.30
N ASP A 43 8.22 3.82 -8.57
CA ASP A 43 8.80 5.17 -8.45
C ASP A 43 10.12 5.17 -7.66
N LEU A 44 10.25 4.29 -6.67
CA LEU A 44 11.48 4.14 -5.88
C LEU A 44 12.53 3.27 -6.58
N GLY A 45 12.13 2.45 -7.56
CA GLY A 45 12.99 1.44 -8.18
C GLY A 45 13.41 0.33 -7.20
N ALA A 46 12.58 0.04 -6.20
CA ALA A 46 12.90 -0.93 -5.14
C ALA A 46 11.67 -1.73 -4.72
N LEU A 47 11.88 -3.01 -4.36
CA LEU A 47 10.85 -3.86 -3.76
C LEU A 47 10.84 -3.64 -2.24
N LEU A 48 9.66 -3.30 -1.70
CA LEU A 48 9.47 -3.04 -0.28
C LEU A 48 8.78 -4.20 0.44
N LEU A 49 7.97 -5.00 -0.26
CA LEU A 49 7.24 -6.17 0.24
C LEU A 49 7.56 -7.46 -0.51
#